data_AF-A0A1G2CUC4-F1
#
_entry.id   AF-A0A1G2CUC4-F1
#
_cell.length_a   1.000
_cell.length_b   1.000
_cell.length_c   1.000
_cell.angle_alpha   90.00
_cell.angle_beta   90.00
_cell.angle_gamma   90.00
#
_symmetry.space_group_name_H-M   'P 1'
#
loop_
_entity.id
_entity.type
_entity.pdbx_description
1 polymer ?
#
loop_
_entity_poly.entity_id
_entity_poly.type
_entity_poly.pdbx_seq_one_letter_code
_entity_poly.pdbx_strand_id
1 'polypeptide(L)' 'MNIFRLETSHWYVTRVVYLLAGLFVLVSVGLAVYFRELWWLAVTALIGCMQIIFAMTGYCPSAILLQKLGVPTK' A
#
# COMPACT_ATOMS: atom_id res chain seq x y z
N MET A 1 -24.96 13.77 -0.38
CA MET A 1 -23.82 12.96 0.10
C MET A 1 -23.03 12.52 -1.12
N ASN A 2 -22.01 13.27 -1.53
CA ASN A 2 -21.23 12.93 -2.72
C ASN A 2 -20.25 11.81 -2.37
N ILE A 3 -20.48 10.63 -2.94
CA ILE A 3 -19.52 9.54 -2.92
C ILE A 3 -18.35 9.94 -3.83
N PHE A 4 -17.15 9.99 -3.25
CA PHE A 4 -15.92 10.19 -4.03
C PHE A 4 -15.64 8.89 -4.81
N ARG A 5 -15.88 8.91 -6.12
CA ARG A 5 -15.64 7.78 -7.02
C ARG A 5 -14.48 8.10 -7.95
N LEU A 6 -13.33 7.48 -7.69
CA LEU A 6 -12.18 7.56 -8.59
C LEU A 6 -12.51 6.82 -9.90
N GLU A 7 -12.25 7.47 -11.03
CA GLU A 7 -12.45 6.86 -12.34
C GLU A 7 -11.60 5.59 -12.49
N THR A 8 -12.26 4.47 -12.74
CA THR A 8 -11.65 3.14 -12.70
C THR A 8 -11.10 2.67 -14.04
N SER A 9 -11.29 3.45 -15.11
CA SER A 9 -10.92 3.09 -16.48
C SER A 9 -9.41 3.00 -16.72
N HIS A 10 -8.59 3.70 -15.93
CA HIS A 10 -7.13 3.65 -16.04
C HIS A 10 -6.49 3.17 -14.72
N TRP A 11 -5.51 2.29 -14.85
CA TRP A 11 -4.69 1.80 -13.74
C TRP A 11 -3.47 2.70 -13.56
N TYR A 12 -3.60 3.63 -12.63
CA TYR A 12 -2.54 4.56 -12.29
C TYR A 12 -1.72 4.06 -11.10
N VAL A 13 -0.47 4.53 -10.99
CA VAL A 13 0.44 4.18 -9.89
C VAL A 13 -0.26 4.29 -8.53
N THR A 14 -0.98 5.38 -8.26
CA THR A 14 -1.69 5.57 -6.98
C THR A 14 -2.65 4.42 -6.67
N ARG A 15 -3.41 3.95 -7.67
CA ARG A 15 -4.42 2.90 -7.49
C ARG A 15 -3.76 1.54 -7.25
N VAL A 16 -2.70 1.25 -7.99
CA VAL A 16 -1.94 0.00 -7.81
C VAL A 16 -1.23 0.00 -6.46
N VAL A 17 -0.63 1.11 -6.04
CA VAL A 17 0.03 1.25 -4.73
C VAL A 17 -0.94 1.00 -3.58
N TYR A 18 -2.16 1.57 -3.61
CA TYR A 18 -3.18 1.29 -2.58
C TYR A 18 -3.56 -0.18 -2.51
N LEU A 19 -3.72 -0.83 -3.67
CA LEU A 19 -4.08 -2.25 -3.73
C LEU A 19 -2.94 -3.13 -3.21
N LEU A 20 -1.71 -2.85 -3.64
CA LEU A 20 -0.51 -3.56 -3.21
C LEU A 20 -0.28 -3.40 -1.70
N ALA A 21 -0.49 -2.19 -1.17
CA ALA A 21 -0.38 -1.89 0.25
C ALA A 21 -1.36 -2.71 1.09
N GLY A 22 -2.64 -2.75 0.68
CA GLY A 22 -3.66 -3.56 1.35
C GLY A 22 -3.34 -5.05 1.30
N LEU A 23 -2.82 -5.53 0.16
CA LEU A 23 -2.41 -6.94 0.00
C LEU A 23 -1.24 -7.29 0.93
N PHE A 24 -0.23 -6.41 1.01
CA PHE A 24 0.91 -6.58 1.91
C PHE A 24 0.48 -6.64 3.39
N VAL A 25 -0.46 -5.78 3.79
CA VAL A 25 -1.02 -5.78 5.15
C VAL A 25 -1.78 -7.07 5.42
N LEU A 26 -2.64 -7.52 4.51
CA LEU A 26 -3.39 -8.78 4.66
C LEU A 26 -2.48 -10.00 4.76
N VAL A 27 -1.44 -10.07 3.93
CA VAL A 27 -0.42 -11.13 3.99
C VAL A 27 0.33 -11.08 5.32
N SER A 28 0.72 -9.89 5.78
CA SER A 28 1.45 -9.73 7.05
C SER A 28 0.58 -10.15 8.25
N VAL A 29 -0.69 -9.76 8.26
CA VAL A 29 -1.65 -10.15 9.31
C VAL A 29 -1.95 -11.66 9.24
N GLY A 30 -2.13 -12.21 8.04
CA GLY A 30 -2.33 -13.65 7.84
C GLY A 30 -1.18 -14.47 8.40
N LEU A 31 0.07 -14.04 8.16
CA LEU A 31 1.25 -14.65 8.75
C LEU A 31 1.31 -14.44 10.27
N ALA A 32 0.96 -13.25 10.78
CA ALA A 32 0.92 -12.99 12.22
C ALA A 32 -0.05 -13.94 12.95
N VAL A 33 -1.22 -14.19 12.37
CA VAL A 33 -2.22 -15.11 12.93
C VAL A 33 -1.74 -16.57 12.82
N TYR A 34 -1.13 -16.95 11.70
CA TYR A 34 -0.67 -18.32 11.47
C TYR A 34 0.51 -18.70 12.38
N PHE A 35 1.49 -17.81 12.54
CA PHE A 35 2.70 -18.07 13.34
C PHE A 35 2.54 -17.72 14.83
N ARG A 36 1.44 -17.06 15.24
CA ARG A 36 1.22 -16.52 16.61
C ARG A 36 2.37 -15.64 17.15
N GLU A 37 3.24 -15.16 16.27
CA GLU A 37 4.37 -14.31 16.63
C GLU A 37 3.94 -12.85 16.57
N LEU A 38 3.86 -12.23 17.75
CA LEU A 38 3.55 -10.81 17.91
C LEU A 38 4.53 -9.90 17.13
N TRP A 39 5.72 -10.41 16.81
CA TRP A 39 6.73 -9.70 16.02
C TRP A 39 6.23 -9.32 14.61
N TRP A 40 5.32 -10.11 14.02
CA TRP A 40 4.72 -9.79 12.72
C TRP A 40 3.79 -8.58 12.77
N LEU A 41 3.23 -8.27 13.94
CA LEU A 41 2.46 -7.04 14.13
C LEU A 41 3.37 -5.80 14.12
N ALA A 42 4.61 -5.91 14.62
CA ALA A 42 5.58 -4.83 14.54
C ALA A 42 5.96 -4.52 13.08
N VAL A 43 6.11 -5.55 12.25
CA VAL A 43 6.32 -5.41 10.79
C VAL A 43 5.12 -4.73 10.13
N THR A 44 3.91 -5.17 10.47
CA THR A 44 2.66 -4.58 9.96
C THR A 44 2.52 -3.11 10.38
N ALA A 45 2.87 -2.77 11.62
CA ALA A 45 2.88 -1.39 12.12
C ALA A 45 3.93 -0.52 11.40
N LEU A 46 5.10 -1.06 11.09
CA LEU A 46 6.14 -0.40 10.29
C LEU A 46 5.64 -0.06 8.88
N ILE A 47 4.97 -1.01 8.23
CA ILE A 47 4.38 -0.82 6.89
C ILE A 47 3.29 0.26 6.94
N GLY A 48 2.45 0.24 7.97
CA GLY A 48 1.43 1.27 8.21
C GLY A 48 2.05 2.65 8.44
N CYS A 49 3.11 2.75 9.23
CA CYS A 49 3.83 4.01 9.46
C CYS A 49 4.41 4.58 8.15
N MET A 50 4.99 3.73 7.31
CA MET A 50 5.46 4.12 5.97
C MET A 50 4.34 4.60 5.05
N GLN A 51 3.13 4.03 5.14
CA GLN A 51 1.96 4.53 4.41
C GLN A 51 1.53 5.92 4.88
N ILE A 52 1.57 6.17 6.19
CA ILE A 52 1.26 7.50 6.75
C ILE A 52 2.29 8.54 6.29
N ILE A 53 3.58 8.18 6.33
CA ILE A 53 4.65 9.03 5.82
C ILE A 53 4.48 9.26 4.31
N PHE A 54 4.08 8.25 3.54
CA PHE A 54 3.78 8.43 2.12
C PHE A 54 2.62 9.42 1.89
N ALA A 55 1.55 9.35 2.68
CA ALA A 55 0.44 10.29 2.57
C ALA A 55 0.87 11.74 2.89
N MET A 56 1.84 11.92 3.78
CA MET A 56 2.34 13.25 4.17
C MET A 56 3.46 13.78 3.25
N THR A 57 4.39 12.93 2.82
CA THR A 57 5.62 13.31 2.11
C THR A 57 5.58 12.98 0.62
N GLY A 58 4.66 12.11 0.18
CA GLY A 58 4.59 11.63 -1.20
C GLY A 58 5.68 10.62 -1.60
N TYR A 59 6.54 10.22 -0.66
CA TYR A 59 7.63 9.26 -0.91
C TYR A 59 7.17 7.83 -0.59
N CYS A 60 6.94 7.01 -1.62
CA CYS A 60 6.75 5.56 -1.45
C CYS A 60 7.77 4.80 -2.30
N PRO A 61 8.63 3.94 -1.72
CA PRO A 61 9.55 3.12 -2.50
C PRO A 61 8.81 2.21 -3.49
N SER A 62 7.60 1.74 -3.13
CA SER A 62 6.77 0.96 -4.07
C SER A 62 6.30 1.81 -5.26
N ALA A 63 5.90 3.06 -5.05
CA ALA A 63 5.51 3.94 -6.15
C ALA A 63 6.68 4.21 -7.12
N ILE A 64 7.90 4.37 -6.59
CA ILE A 64 9.13 4.53 -7.39
C ILE A 64 9.42 3.24 -8.18
N LEU A 65 9.21 2.07 -7.57
CA LEU A 65 9.39 0.78 -8.25
C LEU A 65 8.35 0.60 -9.38
N LEU A 66 7.08 0.96 -9.13
CA LEU A 66 6.02 0.90 -10.14
C LEU A 66 6.23 1.91 -11.28
N GLN A 67 6.78 3.09 -10.98
CA GLN A 67 7.23 4.05 -11.98
C GLN A 67 8.33 3.47 -12.86
N LYS A 68 9.32 2.78 -12.27
CA LYS A 68 10.40 2.10 -12.99
C LYS A 68 9.89 0.95 -13.87
N LEU A 69 8.79 0.30 -13.47
CA LEU A 69 8.11 -0.75 -14.24
C LEU A 69 7.22 -0.23 -15.37
N GLY A 70 7.14 1.10 -15.57
CA GLY A 70 6.39 1.70 -16.67
C GLY A 70 4.90 1.86 -16.43
N VAL A 71 4.43 1.77 -15.17
CA VAL A 71 3.04 2.05 -14.83
C VAL A 71 2.79 3.56 -14.95
N PRO A 72 1.74 4.00 -15.67
CA PRO A 72 1.46 5.42 -15.85
C PRO A 72 1.16 6.09 -14.50
N THR A 73 1.98 7.07 -14.13
CA THR A 73 1.62 8.11 -13.15
C THR A 73 0.54 8.96 -13.80
N LYS A 74 -0.56 9.23 -13.08
CA LYS A 74 -1.42 10.36 -13.46
C LYS A 74 -0.61 11.64 -13.49
#